data_AF-A0A817STH0-F1
#
_entry.id   AF-A0A817STH0-F1
#
_cell.length_a   1.000
_cell.length_b   1.000
_cell.length_c   1.000
_cell.angle_alpha   90.00
_cell.angle_beta   90.00
_cell.angle_gamma   90.00
#
_symmetry.space_group_name_H-M   'P 1'
#
loop_
_entity.id
_entity.type
_entity.pdbx_description
1 polymer ?
#
loop_
_entity_poly.entity_id
_entity_poly.type
_entity_poly.pdbx_seq_one_letter_code
_entity_poly.pdbx_strand_id
1 'polypeptide(L)'
;MLKATAQEDVLCKRIFLRRLPSAYEKIINQPMDFIEPMLTNQVLDKDRRASLVSNYSKIITQYKFDLMALNLDTIQNIKRGYQQLLTDLQNKLSTCCNEILFKAIENRRQAMEKRHELYVKHKLNTFFDEAPATINE
;
A
#
# COMPACT_ATOMS: atom_id res chain seq x y z
N MET A 1 5.96 -6.40 -7.58
CA MET A 1 5.11 -5.22 -7.87
C MET A 1 4.64 -5.13 -9.32
N LEU A 2 5.48 -5.37 -10.33
CA LEU A 2 5.13 -5.21 -11.77
C LEU A 2 3.92 -6.06 -12.27
N LYS A 3 3.63 -7.21 -11.65
CA LYS A 3 2.50 -8.07 -12.07
C LYS A 3 1.13 -7.53 -11.66
N ALA A 4 1.04 -6.81 -10.54
CA ALA A 4 -0.24 -6.31 -10.02
C ALA A 4 -0.73 -5.09 -10.81
N THR A 5 0.18 -4.19 -11.20
CA THR A 5 -0.13 -3.05 -12.08
C THR A 5 -0.57 -3.51 -13.46
N ALA A 6 0.08 -4.54 -14.02
CA ALA A 6 -0.34 -5.12 -15.29
C ALA A 6 -1.74 -5.76 -15.22
N GLN A 7 -2.11 -6.38 -14.09
CA GLN A 7 -3.45 -6.95 -13.90
C GLN A 7 -4.53 -5.88 -13.76
N GLU A 8 -4.26 -4.79 -13.03
CA GLU A 8 -5.15 -3.63 -12.91
C GLU A 8 -5.38 -2.99 -14.30
N ASP A 9 -4.31 -2.73 -15.05
CA ASP A 9 -4.39 -2.15 -16.40
C ASP A 9 -5.16 -3.05 -17.38
N VAL A 10 -4.97 -4.36 -17.28
CA VAL A 10 -5.72 -5.34 -18.08
C VAL A 10 -7.20 -5.32 -17.70
N LEU A 11 -7.54 -5.22 -16.42
CA LEU A 11 -8.93 -5.11 -15.96
C LEU A 11 -9.58 -3.78 -16.39
N CYS A 12 -8.90 -2.66 -16.27
CA CYS A 12 -9.37 -1.35 -16.76
C CYS A 12 -9.65 -1.38 -18.27
N LYS A 13 -8.70 -1.91 -19.06
CA LYS A 13 -8.88 -2.08 -20.52
C LYS A 13 -10.06 -3.01 -20.82
N ARG A 14 -10.24 -4.07 -20.03
CA ARG A 14 -11.34 -5.03 -20.16
C ARG A 14 -12.70 -4.43 -19.84
N ILE A 15 -12.80 -3.61 -18.79
CA ILE A 15 -14.02 -2.86 -18.46
C ILE A 15 -14.39 -1.93 -19.61
N PHE A 16 -13.41 -1.17 -20.12
CA PHE A 16 -13.61 -0.28 -21.27
C PHE A 16 -14.13 -1.04 -22.50
N LEU A 17 -13.56 -2.22 -22.77
CA LEU A 17 -13.96 -3.11 -23.86
C LEU A 17 -15.18 -4.00 -23.54
N ARG A 18 -15.75 -3.89 -22.33
CA ARG A 18 -16.84 -4.74 -21.81
C ARG A 18 -16.56 -6.26 -21.90
N ARG A 19 -15.30 -6.67 -21.69
CA ARG A 19 -14.86 -8.07 -21.78
C ARG A 19 -14.48 -8.61 -20.41
N LEU A 20 -15.05 -9.74 -20.00
CA LEU A 20 -14.64 -10.37 -18.74
C LEU A 20 -13.37 -11.19 -18.86
N PRO A 21 -12.71 -11.46 -17.72
CA PRO A 21 -11.78 -12.57 -17.62
C PRO A 21 -12.46 -13.90 -17.98
N SER A 22 -11.75 -14.74 -18.72
CA SER A 22 -12.26 -16.00 -19.28
C SER A 22 -12.84 -16.97 -18.26
N ALA A 23 -12.33 -16.95 -17.02
CA ALA A 23 -12.86 -17.75 -15.92
C ALA A 23 -14.31 -17.36 -15.56
N TYR A 24 -14.58 -16.06 -15.43
CA TYR A 24 -15.91 -15.55 -15.08
C TYR A 24 -16.89 -15.64 -16.25
N GLU A 25 -16.39 -15.45 -17.48
CA GLU A 25 -17.22 -15.56 -18.67
C GLU A 25 -17.87 -16.94 -18.80
N LYS A 26 -17.12 -18.02 -18.52
CA LYS A 26 -17.67 -19.38 -18.50
C LYS A 26 -18.75 -19.56 -17.44
N ILE A 27 -18.51 -19.10 -16.22
CA ILE A 27 -19.45 -19.26 -15.09
C ILE A 27 -20.75 -18.48 -15.34
N ILE A 28 -20.64 -17.27 -15.88
CA ILE A 28 -21.81 -16.41 -16.12
C ILE A 28 -22.62 -16.88 -17.34
N ASN A 29 -21.96 -17.43 -18.36
CA ASN A 29 -22.65 -17.92 -19.55
C ASN A 29 -23.21 -19.34 -19.39
N GLN A 30 -22.69 -20.18 -18.49
CA GLN A 30 -23.22 -21.52 -18.21
C GLN A 30 -24.75 -21.61 -18.04
N PRO A 31 -25.41 -20.71 -17.28
CA PRO A 31 -26.86 -20.74 -17.17
C PRO A 31 -27.61 -20.34 -18.46
N MET A 32 -26.99 -19.67 -19.44
CA MET A 32 -27.59 -19.51 -20.78
C MET A 32 -27.76 -20.85 -21.47
N ASP A 33 -26.78 -21.75 -21.34
CA ASP A 33 -26.82 -23.08 -21.94
C ASP A 33 -28.01 -23.90 -21.40
N PHE A 34 -28.47 -23.60 -20.17
CA PHE A 34 -29.65 -24.21 -19.57
C PHE A 34 -30.97 -23.55 -20.01
N ILE A 35 -30.98 -22.25 -20.31
CA ILE A 35 -32.18 -21.50 -20.71
C ILE A 35 -32.45 -21.64 -22.21
N GLU A 36 -31.42 -21.82 -23.03
CA GLU A 36 -31.51 -22.05 -24.48
C GLU A 36 -32.50 -23.18 -24.89
N PRO A 37 -32.51 -24.37 -24.25
CA PRO A 37 -33.52 -25.40 -24.52
C PRO A 37 -34.94 -25.02 -24.04
N MET A 38 -35.07 -24.17 -23.02
CA MET A 38 -36.38 -23.64 -22.59
C MET A 38 -36.97 -22.64 -23.59
N LEU A 39 -36.12 -21.97 -24.35
CA LEU A 39 -36.50 -20.97 -25.37
C LEU A 39 -36.85 -21.59 -26.73
N THR A 40 -36.40 -22.82 -26.99
CA THR A 40 -36.75 -23.59 -28.19
C THR A 40 -38.06 -24.37 -28.03
N ASN A 41 -38.54 -24.58 -26.80
CA ASN A 41 -39.84 -25.18 -26.55
C ASN A 41 -41.00 -24.26 -27.02
N GLN A 42 -41.89 -24.80 -27.85
CA GLN A 42 -43.06 -24.10 -28.42
C GLN A 42 -44.16 -23.77 -27.39
N VAL A 43 -44.00 -24.18 -26.12
CA VAL A 43 -45.01 -24.03 -25.05
C VAL A 43 -45.25 -22.56 -24.66
N LEU A 44 -44.23 -21.70 -24.80
CA LEU A 44 -44.33 -20.27 -24.50
C LEU A 44 -44.66 -19.47 -25.75
N ASP A 45 -45.44 -18.40 -25.62
CA ASP A 45 -45.72 -17.48 -26.72
C ASP A 45 -44.45 -16.75 -27.22
N LYS A 46 -44.37 -16.44 -28.52
CA LYS A 46 -43.16 -15.92 -29.20
C LYS A 46 -42.64 -14.63 -28.56
N ASP A 47 -43.54 -13.68 -28.28
CA ASP A 47 -43.19 -12.38 -27.71
C ASP A 47 -42.70 -12.50 -26.27
N ARG A 48 -43.26 -13.46 -25.52
CA ARG A 48 -42.84 -13.77 -24.16
C ARG A 48 -41.44 -14.38 -24.13
N ARG A 49 -41.10 -15.25 -25.09
CA ARG A 49 -39.73 -15.79 -25.24
C ARG A 49 -38.72 -14.71 -25.61
N ALA A 50 -39.06 -13.86 -26.58
CA ALA A 50 -38.19 -12.74 -26.97
C ALA A 50 -37.93 -11.76 -25.80
N SER A 51 -38.97 -11.46 -25.02
CA SER A 51 -38.86 -10.62 -23.82
C SER A 51 -37.98 -11.26 -22.74
N LEU A 52 -38.12 -12.57 -22.52
CA LEU A 52 -37.30 -13.31 -21.54
C LEU A 52 -35.82 -13.27 -21.93
N VAL A 53 -35.49 -13.53 -23.21
CA VAL A 53 -34.13 -13.45 -23.74
C VAL A 53 -33.54 -12.05 -23.56
N SER A 54 -34.30 -11.02 -23.92
CA SER A 54 -33.86 -9.63 -23.80
C SER A 54 -33.55 -9.26 -22.34
N ASN A 55 -34.46 -9.59 -21.42
CA ASN A 55 -34.28 -9.29 -20.00
C ASN A 55 -33.10 -10.06 -19.41
N TYR A 56 -32.95 -11.33 -19.77
CA TYR A 56 -31.85 -12.14 -19.28
C TYR A 56 -30.49 -11.66 -19.82
N SER A 57 -30.42 -11.30 -21.10
CA SER A 57 -29.23 -10.69 -21.71
C SER A 57 -28.83 -9.38 -21.01
N LYS A 58 -29.82 -8.54 -20.66
CA LYS A 58 -29.58 -7.31 -19.88
C LYS A 58 -29.04 -7.63 -18.49
N ILE A 59 -29.64 -8.58 -17.78
CA ILE A 59 -29.20 -8.99 -16.43
C ILE A 59 -27.77 -9.54 -16.47
N ILE A 60 -27.46 -10.42 -17.42
CA ILE A 60 -26.11 -10.95 -17.60
C ILE A 60 -25.12 -9.83 -17.88
N THR A 61 -25.45 -8.91 -18.78
CA THR A 61 -24.55 -7.81 -19.15
C THR A 61 -24.28 -6.89 -17.96
N GLN A 62 -25.31 -6.60 -17.16
CA GLN A 62 -25.17 -5.81 -15.94
C GLN A 62 -24.30 -6.53 -14.91
N TYR A 63 -24.59 -7.80 -14.62
CA TYR A 63 -23.83 -8.60 -13.67
C TYR A 63 -22.35 -8.72 -14.06
N LYS A 64 -22.10 -8.89 -15.36
CA LYS A 64 -20.76 -8.88 -15.96
C LYS A 64 -20.00 -7.58 -15.66
N PHE A 65 -20.66 -6.44 -15.81
CA PHE A 65 -20.07 -5.14 -15.54
C PHE A 65 -19.80 -4.94 -14.04
N ASP A 66 -20.79 -5.24 -13.20
CA ASP A 66 -20.70 -5.08 -11.74
C ASP A 66 -19.57 -5.92 -11.15
N LEU A 67 -19.41 -7.16 -11.62
CA LEU A 67 -18.33 -8.04 -11.18
C LEU A 67 -16.94 -7.49 -11.53
N MET A 68 -16.78 -6.89 -12.71
CA MET A 68 -15.51 -6.27 -13.10
C MET A 68 -15.21 -5.03 -12.26
N ALA A 69 -16.22 -4.20 -12.01
CA ALA A 69 -16.09 -3.01 -11.18
C ALA A 69 -15.69 -3.37 -9.74
N LEU A 70 -16.35 -4.38 -9.14
CA LEU A 70 -16.05 -4.86 -7.79
C LEU A 70 -14.61 -5.40 -7.69
N ASN A 71 -14.17 -6.18 -8.69
CA ASN A 71 -12.80 -6.68 -8.72
C ASN A 71 -11.77 -5.54 -8.79
N LEU A 72 -12.04 -4.51 -9.59
CA LEU A 72 -11.16 -3.35 -9.69
C LEU A 72 -11.09 -2.59 -8.36
N ASP A 73 -12.24 -2.31 -7.75
CA ASP A 73 -12.31 -1.62 -6.46
C ASP A 73 -11.58 -2.38 -5.35
N THR A 74 -11.74 -3.71 -5.32
CA THR A 74 -11.03 -4.57 -4.36
C THR A 74 -9.51 -4.46 -4.51
N ILE A 75 -9.01 -4.51 -5.75
CA ILE A 75 -7.57 -4.37 -6.03
C ILE A 75 -7.06 -2.99 -5.59
N GLN A 76 -7.81 -1.93 -5.90
CA GLN A 76 -7.44 -0.56 -5.54
C GLN A 76 -7.43 -0.33 -4.03
N ASN A 77 -8.41 -0.87 -3.31
CA ASN A 77 -8.47 -0.81 -1.85
C ASN A 77 -7.29 -1.52 -1.20
N ILE A 78 -6.94 -2.73 -1.67
CA ILE A 78 -5.76 -3.46 -1.19
C ILE A 78 -4.48 -2.66 -1.45
N LYS A 79 -4.32 -2.11 -2.66
CA LYS A 79 -3.16 -1.27 -3.04
C LYS A 79 -3.03 -0.06 -2.13
N ARG A 80 -4.13 0.66 -1.87
CA ARG A 80 -4.16 1.81 -0.97
C ARG A 80 -3.76 1.41 0.45
N GLY A 81 -4.27 0.28 0.95
CA GLY A 81 -3.90 -0.23 2.28
C GLY A 81 -2.41 -0.55 2.40
N TYR A 82 -1.81 -1.20 1.39
CA TYR A 82 -0.37 -1.45 1.38
C TYR A 82 0.47 -0.18 1.26
N GLN A 83 0.02 0.81 0.49
CA GLN A 83 0.70 2.10 0.40
C GLN A 83 0.70 2.82 1.74
N GLN A 84 -0.45 2.85 2.44
CA GLN A 84 -0.54 3.42 3.78
C GLN A 84 0.39 2.71 4.77
N LEU A 85 0.38 1.38 4.79
CA LEU A 85 1.29 0.60 5.63
C LEU A 85 2.76 0.91 5.35
N LEU A 86 3.12 1.05 4.07
CA LEU A 86 4.49 1.35 3.66
C LEU A 86 4.92 2.76 4.12
N THR A 87 4.03 3.75 3.97
CA THR A 87 4.26 5.10 4.48
C THR A 87 4.40 5.11 6.00
N ASP A 88 3.55 4.38 6.73
CA ASP A 88 3.64 4.29 8.19
C ASP A 88 4.96 3.66 8.65
N LEU A 89 5.41 2.60 7.97
CA LEU A 89 6.69 1.96 8.26
C LEU A 89 7.87 2.89 7.97
N GLN A 90 7.84 3.61 6.84
CA GLN A 90 8.87 4.61 6.51
C GLN A 90 8.94 5.73 7.55
N ASN A 91 7.78 6.24 8.00
CA ASN A 91 7.73 7.26 9.04
C ASN A 91 8.30 6.74 10.36
N LYS A 92 7.91 5.56 10.80
CA LYS A 92 8.44 4.94 12.03
C LYS A 92 9.96 4.72 11.96
N LEU A 93 10.48 4.26 10.83
CA LEU A 93 11.92 4.09 10.61
C LEU A 93 12.65 5.44 10.65
N SER A 94 12.11 6.46 9.97
CA SER A 94 12.69 7.81 9.97
C SER A 94 12.77 8.38 11.38
N THR A 95 11.68 8.30 12.16
CA THR A 95 11.65 8.76 13.55
C THR A 95 12.67 8.02 14.40
N CYS A 96 12.72 6.68 14.33
CA CYS A 96 13.67 5.87 15.09
C CYS A 96 15.13 6.21 14.75
N CYS A 97 15.47 6.31 13.46
CA CYS A 97 16.82 6.67 13.02
C CYS A 97 17.21 8.07 13.51
N ASN A 98 16.30 9.04 13.43
CA ASN A 98 16.55 10.39 13.92
C ASN A 98 16.77 10.40 15.44
N GLU A 99 15.94 9.70 16.20
CA GLU A 99 16.10 9.60 17.66
C GLU A 99 17.46 8.99 18.05
N ILE A 100 17.89 7.92 17.37
CA ILE A 100 19.19 7.28 17.60
C ILE A 100 20.33 8.26 17.28
N LEU A 101 20.24 8.97 16.15
CA LEU A 101 21.24 9.96 15.74
C LEU A 101 21.34 11.13 16.73
N PHE A 102 20.21 11.73 17.11
CA PHE A 102 20.18 12.81 18.09
C PHE A 102 20.77 12.38 19.43
N LYS A 103 20.40 11.18 19.91
CA LYS A 103 20.95 10.64 21.16
C LYS A 103 22.45 10.39 21.07
N ALA A 104 22.96 9.91 19.94
CA ALA A 104 24.39 9.70 19.73
C ALA A 104 25.17 11.03 19.71
N ILE A 105 24.63 12.06 19.05
CA ILE A 105 25.22 13.41 19.02
C ILE A 105 25.26 14.01 20.43
N GLU A 106 24.17 13.90 21.17
CA GLU A 106 24.07 14.45 22.52
C GLU A 106 25.04 13.74 23.49
N ASN A 107 25.13 12.41 23.42
CA ASN A 107 26.12 11.66 24.19
C ASN A 107 27.56 12.10 23.86
N ARG A 108 27.87 12.36 22.58
CA ARG A 108 29.19 12.82 22.17
C ARG A 108 29.49 14.24 22.65
N ARG A 109 28.51 15.14 22.61
CA ARG A 109 28.61 16.50 23.16
C ARG A 109 28.94 16.46 24.64
N GLN A 110 28.18 15.70 25.42
CA GLN A 110 28.41 15.54 26.86
C GLN A 110 29.78 14.93 27.18
N ALA A 111 30.24 13.96 26.39
CA ALA A 111 31.58 13.39 26.56
C ALA A 111 32.69 14.41 26.29
N MET A 112 32.52 15.28 25.28
CA MET A 112 33.46 16.37 25.00
C MET A 112 33.49 17.41 26.12
N GLU A 113 32.32 17.81 26.64
CA GLU A 113 32.21 18.75 27.77
C GLU A 113 32.92 18.23 29.02
N LYS A 114 32.62 16.98 29.42
CA LYS A 114 33.30 16.35 30.56
C LYS A 114 34.81 16.30 30.38
N ARG A 115 35.28 15.99 29.18
CA ARG A 115 36.72 15.96 28.88
C ARG A 115 37.35 17.36 28.94
N HIS A 116 36.64 18.38 28.48
CA HIS A 116 37.08 19.76 28.57
C HIS A 116 37.16 20.23 30.02
N GLU A 117 36.15 19.96 30.84
CA GLU A 117 36.15 20.26 32.27
C GLU A 117 37.33 19.61 32.99
N LEU A 118 37.61 18.32 32.70
CA LEU A 118 38.77 17.62 33.24
C LEU A 118 40.08 18.29 32.82
N TYR A 119 40.20 18.68 31.54
CA TYR A 119 41.40 19.35 31.03
C TYR A 119 41.62 20.71 31.69
N VAL A 120 40.56 21.52 31.82
CA VAL A 120 40.60 22.82 32.49
C VAL A 120 41.00 22.66 33.95
N LYS A 121 40.38 21.72 34.68
CA LYS A 121 40.73 21.43 36.07
C LYS A 121 42.18 20.98 36.21
N HIS A 122 42.63 20.08 35.34
CA HIS A 122 44.00 19.58 35.39
C HIS A 122 45.01 20.68 35.08
N LYS A 123 44.74 21.51 34.06
CA LYS A 123 45.60 22.65 33.71
C LYS A 123 45.67 23.68 34.83
N LEU A 124 44.54 24.07 35.40
CA LEU A 124 44.49 25.01 36.52
C LEU A 124 45.31 24.48 37.70
N ASN A 125 45.15 23.20 38.04
CA ASN A 125 45.92 22.60 39.14
C ASN A 125 47.44 22.62 38.87
N THR A 126 47.88 22.20 37.67
CA THR A 126 49.31 22.23 37.33
C THR A 126 49.90 23.64 37.20
N PHE A 127 49.08 24.64 36.83
CA PHE A 127 49.56 26.01 36.61
C PHE A 127 49.94 26.73 37.90
N PHE A 128 49.26 26.42 39.01
CA PHE A 128 49.58 27.01 40.32
C PHE A 128 50.63 26.21 41.11
N ASP A 129 50.82 24.91 40.82
CA ASP A 129 51.85 24.08 41.45
C ASP A 129 53.26 24.32 40.86
N GLU A 130 53.37 24.76 39.61
CA GLU A 130 54.65 25.09 38.94
C GLU A 130 55.02 26.57 39.02
N ALA A 131 54.18 27.42 39.64
CA ALA A 131 54.49 28.83 39.80
C ALA A 131 55.63 28.99 40.82
N PRO A 132 56.77 29.63 40.47
CA PRO A 132 57.86 29.83 41.41
C PRO A 132 57.36 30.68 42.57
N ALA A 133 57.21 30.05 43.75
CA ALA A 133 56.99 30.79 44.98
C ALA A 133 58.21 31.68 45.19
N THR A 134 58.02 32.99 45.14
CA THR A 134 59.04 33.94 45.58
C THR A 134 59.26 33.71 47.07
N ILE A 135 60.31 32.96 47.39
CA ILE A 135 60.83 32.84 48.74
C ILE A 135 61.41 34.22 49.05
N ASN A 136 60.67 35.01 49.83
CA ASN A 136 61.14 36.29 50.33
C ASN A 136 62.19 36.01 51.43
N GLU A 137 63.47 36.22 51.10
CA GLU A 137 64.54 36.44 52.08
C GLU A 137 64.50 37.88 52.63
#